data_AF-A0A1H2AGB8-F1
#
_entry.id   AF-A0A1H2AGB8-F1
#
_cell.length_a   1.000
_cell.length_b   1.000
_cell.length_c   1.000
_cell.angle_alpha   90.00
_cell.angle_beta   90.00
_cell.angle_gamma   90.00
#
_symmetry.space_group_name_H-M   'P 1'
#
loop_
_entity.id
_entity.type
_entity.pdbx_description
1 polymer ?
#
loop_
_entity_poly.entity_id
_entity_poly.type
_entity_poly.pdbx_seq_one_letter_code
_entity_poly.pdbx_strand_id
1 'polypeptide(L)'
;MKDGLNKSVANNRNGISIGVILVLFILLVIVTRVFNPARNRNENRARNSWSSATEEYRRFYIINSTIGYTAVLTGLEGDAGLPTLIFIPPGGRTSYELLNIPNNLTTAIVKYDIWNEEGISVGELNATLYNSNVYIPGYIDITTTGPITTRTSYSPSPDFYPQLTIRDA
;
A
#
# COMPACT_ATOMS: atom_id res chain seq x y z
N MET A 1 -23.19 67.96 -34.67
CA MET A 1 -22.82 66.70 -35.35
C MET A 1 -21.46 66.29 -34.81
N LYS A 2 -21.37 65.08 -34.23
CA LYS A 2 -20.17 64.41 -33.67
C LYS A 2 -19.65 64.98 -32.34
N ASP A 3 -19.83 64.25 -31.23
CA ASP A 3 -19.02 63.10 -30.77
C ASP A 3 -17.62 63.57 -30.33
N GLY A 4 -17.12 63.29 -29.13
CA GLY A 4 -17.65 62.37 -28.14
C GLY A 4 -16.85 62.38 -26.84
N LEU A 5 -17.44 61.69 -25.87
CA LEU A 5 -16.79 61.06 -24.74
C LEU A 5 -15.47 60.41 -25.17
N ASN A 6 -14.44 60.50 -24.34
CA ASN A 6 -13.66 59.31 -24.00
C ASN A 6 -12.99 59.46 -22.63
N LYS A 7 -13.57 58.74 -21.66
CA LYS A 7 -12.90 58.27 -20.45
C LYS A 7 -11.65 57.50 -20.87
N SER A 8 -10.47 57.92 -20.42
CA SER A 8 -9.33 57.02 -20.30
C SER A 8 -9.56 56.13 -19.07
N VAL A 9 -10.13 54.95 -19.29
CA VAL A 9 -10.05 53.84 -18.32
C VAL A 9 -8.60 53.36 -18.32
N ALA A 10 -7.86 53.68 -17.27
CA ALA A 10 -6.54 53.12 -17.01
C ALA A 10 -6.69 51.63 -16.66
N ASN A 11 -6.48 50.74 -17.63
CA ASN A 11 -6.38 49.32 -17.40
C ASN A 11 -5.01 49.02 -16.75
N ASN A 12 -5.00 48.86 -15.43
CA ASN A 12 -3.84 48.40 -14.70
C ASN A 12 -3.68 46.87 -14.86
N ARG A 13 -2.96 46.44 -15.90
CA ARG A 13 -2.52 45.05 -16.03
C ARG A 13 -1.19 44.89 -15.29
N ASN A 14 -1.28 44.56 -14.01
CA ASN A 14 -0.14 44.15 -13.20
C ASN A 14 0.42 42.83 -13.75
N GLY A 15 1.40 42.93 -14.66
CA GLY A 15 2.17 41.79 -15.12
C GLY A 15 2.93 41.20 -13.95
N ILE A 16 2.67 39.92 -13.65
CA ILE A 16 3.46 39.17 -12.67
C ILE A 16 4.92 39.23 -13.14
N SER A 17 5.81 39.71 -12.27
CA SER A 17 7.20 39.88 -12.63
C SER A 17 7.82 38.52 -12.96
N ILE A 18 8.66 38.49 -14.00
CA ILE A 18 9.28 37.26 -14.50
C ILE A 18 10.02 36.48 -13.40
N GLY A 19 10.55 37.19 -12.39
CA GLY A 19 11.20 36.59 -11.23
C GLY A 19 10.24 35.82 -10.31
N VAL A 20 9.01 36.30 -10.11
CA VAL A 20 8.00 35.60 -9.30
C VAL A 20 7.59 34.29 -9.98
N ILE A 21 7.45 34.29 -11.31
CA ILE A 21 7.18 33.09 -12.10
C ILE A 21 8.31 32.07 -11.91
N LEU A 22 9.56 32.54 -11.94
CA LEU A 22 10.74 31.69 -11.82
C LEU A 22 10.85 31.04 -10.43
N VAL A 23 10.58 31.80 -9.37
CA VAL A 23 10.56 31.29 -7.99
C VAL A 23 9.44 30.26 -7.80
N LEU A 24 8.24 30.55 -8.29
CA LEU A 24 7.11 29.60 -8.23
C LEU A 24 7.43 28.30 -8.98
N PHE A 25 8.09 28.40 -10.15
CA PHE A 25 8.47 27.25 -10.95
C PHE A 25 9.49 26.37 -10.22
N ILE A 26 10.53 26.95 -9.62
CA ILE A 26 11.53 26.19 -8.87
C ILE A 26 10.89 25.51 -7.65
N LEU A 27 10.03 26.22 -6.91
CA LEU A 27 9.33 25.64 -5.76
C LEU A 27 8.43 24.47 -6.18
N LEU A 28 7.71 24.60 -7.30
CA LEU A 28 6.88 23.52 -7.82
C LEU A 28 7.73 22.30 -8.22
N VAL A 29 8.88 22.50 -8.84
CA VAL A 29 9.80 21.41 -9.21
C VAL A 29 10.35 20.70 -7.97
N ILE A 30 10.70 21.42 -6.92
CA ILE A 30 11.16 20.81 -5.65
C ILE A 30 10.03 20.02 -4.99
N VAL A 31 8.83 20.60 -4.87
CA VAL A 31 7.66 19.91 -4.30
C VAL A 31 7.33 18.65 -5.09
N THR A 32 7.27 18.72 -6.42
CA THR A 32 7.03 17.54 -7.25
C THR A 32 8.13 16.48 -7.16
N ARG A 33 9.41 16.85 -6.96
CA ARG A 33 10.52 15.89 -6.77
C ARG A 33 10.52 15.25 -5.37
N VAL A 34 10.16 16.01 -4.34
CA VAL A 34 10.14 15.53 -2.94
C VAL A 34 8.91 14.67 -2.66
N PHE A 35 7.74 15.05 -3.20
CA PHE A 35 6.48 14.33 -2.98
C PHE A 35 6.17 13.27 -4.05
N ASN A 36 6.94 13.20 -5.14
CA ASN A 36 6.87 12.11 -6.10
C ASN A 36 8.24 11.40 -6.16
N PRO A 37 8.58 10.55 -5.17
CA PRO A 37 9.72 9.68 -5.32
C PRO A 37 9.51 8.90 -6.61
N ALA A 38 10.45 9.05 -7.56
CA ALA A 38 10.37 8.43 -8.86
C ALA A 38 10.08 6.94 -8.67
N ARG A 39 8.81 6.56 -8.87
CA ARG A 39 8.43 5.18 -9.11
C ARG A 39 9.20 4.83 -10.37
N ASN A 40 10.28 4.05 -10.23
CA ASN A 40 10.98 3.43 -11.34
C ASN A 40 10.01 2.45 -12.02
N ARG A 41 9.06 3.03 -12.75
CA ARG A 41 8.17 2.38 -13.66
C ARG A 41 8.94 2.34 -14.96
N ASN A 42 9.68 1.27 -15.17
CA ASN A 42 10.17 0.92 -16.49
C ASN A 42 8.95 0.51 -17.34
N GLU A 43 8.25 1.50 -17.87
CA GLU A 43 7.31 1.32 -18.96
C GLU A 43 8.11 1.20 -20.26
N ASN A 44 7.99 0.02 -20.90
CA ASN A 44 8.17 -0.29 -22.33
C ASN A 44 8.98 -1.57 -22.56
N ARG A 45 8.34 -2.74 -22.40
CA ARG A 45 8.56 -3.82 -23.35
C ARG A 45 7.22 -4.42 -23.77
N ALA A 46 6.99 -4.32 -25.08
CA ALA A 46 5.81 -4.76 -25.79
C ALA A 46 5.49 -6.22 -25.48
N ARG A 47 4.18 -6.49 -25.32
CA ARG A 47 3.58 -7.83 -25.35
C ARG A 47 4.12 -8.61 -26.54
N ASN A 48 4.92 -9.63 -26.28
CA ASN A 48 4.97 -10.80 -27.13
C ASN A 48 4.51 -12.01 -26.31
N SER A 49 3.57 -12.69 -26.95
CA SER A 49 2.91 -13.92 -26.55
C SER A 49 3.91 -15.02 -26.19
N TRP A 50 3.52 -15.85 -25.22
CA TRP A 50 4.02 -17.21 -24.96
C TRP A 50 5.32 -17.35 -24.14
N SER A 51 5.23 -17.27 -22.81
CA SER A 51 5.92 -18.17 -21.85
C SER A 51 5.83 -17.66 -20.40
N SER A 52 5.38 -18.54 -19.49
CA SER A 52 5.46 -18.50 -18.01
C SER A 52 5.19 -17.18 -17.29
N ALA A 53 4.07 -17.14 -16.56
CA ALA A 53 3.80 -16.14 -15.53
C ALA A 53 4.87 -16.18 -14.41
N THR A 54 5.96 -15.44 -14.58
CA THR A 54 6.73 -14.92 -13.45
C THR A 54 6.01 -13.68 -12.97
N GLU A 55 4.98 -13.85 -12.14
CA GLU A 55 4.50 -12.74 -11.32
C GLU A 55 5.69 -12.24 -10.49
N GLU A 56 6.15 -11.02 -10.78
CA GLU A 56 7.28 -10.36 -10.12
C GLU A 56 7.02 -10.18 -8.60
N TYR A 57 5.75 -10.32 -8.19
CA TYR A 57 5.28 -10.25 -6.83
C TYR A 57 4.35 -11.42 -6.54
N ARG A 58 4.39 -11.93 -5.31
CA ARG A 58 3.41 -12.88 -4.78
C ARG A 58 2.51 -12.18 -3.77
N ARG A 59 1.20 -12.43 -3.88
CA ARG A 59 0.20 -11.84 -2.99
C ARG A 59 -0.13 -12.73 -1.80
N PHE A 60 -0.31 -12.10 -0.65
CA PHE A 60 -0.65 -12.69 0.65
C PHE A 60 -1.90 -12.00 1.19
N TYR A 61 -2.86 -12.76 1.75
CA TYR A 61 -4.10 -12.20 2.30
C TYR A 61 -4.20 -12.35 3.81
N ILE A 62 -4.54 -11.26 4.49
CA ILE A 62 -4.97 -11.32 5.89
C ILE A 62 -6.47 -11.03 5.92
N ILE A 63 -7.24 -11.96 6.47
CA ILE A 63 -8.69 -11.94 6.51
C ILE A 63 -9.12 -11.81 7.96
N ASN A 64 -9.91 -10.81 8.27
CA ASN A 64 -10.52 -10.67 9.57
C ASN A 64 -11.92 -11.29 9.53
N SER A 65 -12.09 -12.46 10.12
CA SER A 65 -13.37 -13.17 10.23
C SER A 65 -13.99 -13.05 11.63
N THR A 66 -13.54 -12.09 12.44
CA THR A 66 -14.17 -11.77 13.73
C THR A 66 -15.50 -11.04 13.53
N ILE A 67 -16.32 -11.00 14.57
CA ILE A 67 -17.61 -10.29 14.58
C ILE A 67 -17.44 -8.83 15.02
N GLY A 68 -16.61 -8.56 16.03
CA GLY A 68 -16.53 -7.26 16.71
C GLY A 68 -15.12 -6.66 16.83
N TYR A 69 -14.10 -7.28 16.22
CA TYR A 69 -12.73 -6.80 16.32
C TYR A 69 -12.23 -6.21 15.02
N THR A 70 -11.51 -5.09 15.08
CA THR A 70 -10.82 -4.47 13.95
C THR A 70 -9.32 -4.66 14.12
N ALA A 71 -8.63 -5.17 13.10
CA ALA A 71 -7.17 -5.24 13.10
C ALA A 71 -6.59 -3.95 12.49
N VAL A 72 -5.80 -3.22 13.27
CA VAL A 72 -5.19 -1.94 12.90
C VAL A 72 -3.69 -2.13 12.70
N LEU A 73 -3.19 -1.86 11.51
CA LEU A 73 -1.77 -1.99 11.21
C LEU A 73 -0.97 -0.96 12.01
N THR A 74 -0.06 -1.44 12.85
CA THR A 74 0.85 -0.60 13.65
C THR A 74 2.29 -0.67 13.17
N GLY A 75 2.67 -1.71 12.42
CA GLY A 75 4.02 -1.86 11.91
C GLY A 75 4.12 -2.76 10.68
N LEU A 76 5.01 -2.36 9.78
CA LEU A 76 5.41 -3.13 8.61
C LEU A 76 6.93 -3.00 8.44
N GLU A 77 7.63 -4.13 8.41
CA GLU A 77 9.08 -4.20 8.23
C GLU A 77 9.42 -5.25 7.16
N GLY A 78 10.49 -5.04 6.38
CA GLY A 78 10.96 -5.99 5.36
C GLY A 78 10.48 -5.69 3.94
N ASP A 79 10.39 -6.73 3.11
CA ASP A 79 10.29 -6.66 1.65
C ASP A 79 8.87 -6.48 1.09
N ALA A 80 7.87 -6.37 1.96
CA ALA A 80 6.48 -6.23 1.54
C ALA A 80 6.15 -4.80 1.10
N GLY A 81 5.36 -4.68 0.03
CA GLY A 81 4.67 -3.45 -0.30
C GLY A 81 3.60 -3.09 0.74
N LEU A 82 3.18 -1.82 0.74
CA LEU A 82 2.09 -1.35 1.59
C LEU A 82 0.81 -2.17 1.34
N PRO A 83 0.02 -2.45 2.40
CA PRO A 83 -1.20 -3.21 2.24
C PRO A 83 -2.28 -2.40 1.52
N THR A 84 -3.26 -3.13 0.98
CA THR A 84 -4.45 -2.51 0.37
C THR A 84 -5.31 -1.76 1.40
N LEU A 85 -5.34 -2.23 2.65
CA LEU A 85 -6.00 -1.59 3.78
C LEU A 85 -5.11 -1.66 5.03
N ILE A 86 -5.00 -0.53 5.74
CA ILE A 86 -4.32 -0.42 7.05
C ILE A 86 -5.24 -0.76 8.23
N PHE A 87 -6.57 -0.74 8.02
CA PHE A 87 -7.58 -1.20 8.99
C PHE A 87 -8.36 -2.35 8.36
N ILE A 88 -8.42 -3.50 9.02
CA ILE A 88 -9.20 -4.65 8.58
C ILE A 88 -10.43 -4.76 9.48
N PRO A 89 -11.60 -4.24 9.06
CA PRO A 89 -12.82 -4.34 9.86
C PRO A 89 -13.28 -5.80 10.00
N PRO A 90 -14.23 -6.10 10.89
CA PRO A 90 -14.93 -7.39 10.92
C PRO A 90 -15.43 -7.81 9.53
N GLY A 91 -15.16 -9.05 9.13
CA GLY A 91 -15.45 -9.58 7.79
C GLY A 91 -14.55 -9.05 6.66
N GLY A 92 -13.63 -8.13 6.96
CA GLY A 92 -12.75 -7.50 6.00
C GLY A 92 -11.55 -8.36 5.60
N ARG A 93 -10.81 -7.89 4.59
CA ARG A 93 -9.52 -8.46 4.19
C ARG A 93 -8.58 -7.40 3.67
N THR A 94 -7.29 -7.62 3.86
CA THR A 94 -6.22 -6.85 3.24
C THR A 94 -5.25 -7.78 2.51
N SER A 95 -4.39 -7.21 1.68
CA SER A 95 -3.38 -7.96 0.96
C SER A 95 -2.03 -7.27 0.95
N TYR A 96 -0.98 -8.09 1.02
CA TYR A 96 0.42 -7.70 0.87
C TYR A 96 1.00 -8.31 -0.39
N GLU A 97 1.98 -7.63 -0.96
CA GLU A 97 2.74 -8.12 -2.12
C GLU A 97 4.22 -8.19 -1.74
N LEU A 98 4.79 -9.39 -1.82
CA LEU A 98 6.22 -9.63 -1.61
C LEU A 98 6.88 -9.88 -2.96
N LEU A 99 8.07 -9.33 -3.16
CA LEU A 99 8.87 -9.59 -4.35
C LEU A 99 9.13 -11.10 -4.51
N ASN A 100 8.97 -11.59 -5.74
CA ASN A 100 9.25 -12.96 -6.11
C ASN A 100 10.61 -13.05 -6.81
N ILE A 101 11.66 -13.20 -6.02
CA ILE A 101 13.03 -13.26 -6.52
C ILE A 101 13.43 -14.74 -6.68
N PRO A 102 13.87 -15.17 -7.89
CA PRO A 102 14.35 -16.53 -8.12
C PRO A 102 15.45 -16.91 -7.13
N ASN A 103 15.33 -18.10 -6.52
CA ASN A 103 16.29 -18.65 -5.55
C ASN A 103 16.57 -17.80 -4.30
N ASN A 104 15.73 -16.80 -4.01
CA ASN A 104 15.85 -16.00 -2.80
C ASN A 104 14.61 -16.16 -1.92
N LEU A 105 14.79 -15.89 -0.62
CA LEU A 105 13.73 -15.78 0.36
C LEU A 105 13.48 -14.30 0.59
N THR A 106 12.25 -13.84 0.38
CA THR A 106 11.82 -12.49 0.79
C THR A 106 10.89 -12.62 1.98
N THR A 107 11.04 -11.72 2.95
CA THR A 107 10.27 -11.76 4.19
C THR A 107 9.76 -10.38 4.58
N ALA A 108 8.63 -10.36 5.28
CA ALA A 108 8.10 -9.15 5.86
C ALA A 108 7.39 -9.44 7.18
N ILE A 109 7.53 -8.55 8.15
CA ILE A 109 6.86 -8.63 9.45
C ILE A 109 5.70 -7.64 9.42
N VAL A 110 4.49 -8.14 9.72
CA VAL A 110 3.29 -7.32 9.92
C VAL A 110 2.91 -7.33 11.39
N LYS A 111 2.56 -6.16 11.91
CA LYS A 111 2.15 -5.96 13.30
C LYS A 111 0.81 -5.24 13.34
N TYR A 112 -0.16 -5.82 14.03
CA TYR A 112 -1.50 -5.27 14.19
C TYR A 112 -1.85 -5.13 15.66
N ASP A 113 -2.53 -4.03 15.97
CA ASP A 113 -3.29 -3.85 17.19
C ASP A 113 -4.75 -4.27 16.95
N ILE A 114 -5.38 -4.93 17.91
CA ILE A 114 -6.73 -5.48 17.81
C ILE A 114 -7.66 -4.63 18.64
N TRP A 115 -8.57 -3.93 17.97
CA TRP A 115 -9.52 -3.01 18.62
C TRP A 115 -10.89 -3.65 18.74
N ASN A 116 -11.56 -3.46 19.87
CA ASN A 116 -12.98 -3.80 20.03
C ASN A 116 -13.90 -2.77 19.34
N GLU A 117 -15.22 -2.97 19.43
CA GLU A 117 -16.23 -2.07 18.85
C GLU A 117 -16.18 -0.64 19.44
N GLU A 118 -15.62 -0.47 20.63
CA GLU A 118 -15.44 0.82 21.31
C GLU A 118 -14.15 1.54 20.86
N GLY A 119 -13.33 0.91 20.00
CA GLY A 119 -12.04 1.45 19.56
C GLY A 119 -10.91 1.29 20.57
N ILE A 120 -11.06 0.40 21.54
CA ILE A 120 -10.07 0.12 22.58
C ILE A 120 -9.20 -1.07 22.15
N SER A 121 -7.88 -0.93 22.26
CA SER A 121 -6.92 -2.03 22.09
C SER A 121 -7.15 -3.13 23.13
N VAL A 122 -7.41 -4.35 22.65
CA VAL A 122 -7.68 -5.54 23.47
C VAL A 122 -6.71 -6.69 23.18
N GLY A 123 -5.78 -6.51 22.25
CA GLY A 123 -4.81 -7.53 21.87
C GLY A 123 -3.94 -7.10 20.69
N GLU A 124 -3.05 -7.98 20.28
CA GLU A 124 -2.10 -7.74 19.20
C GLU A 124 -1.99 -8.99 18.32
N LEU A 125 -1.61 -8.79 17.06
CA LEU A 125 -1.25 -9.85 16.12
C LEU A 125 0.08 -9.48 15.45
N ASN A 126 1.07 -10.36 15.56
CA ASN A 126 2.30 -10.26 14.77
C ASN A 126 2.45 -11.52 13.90
N ALA A 127 2.88 -11.35 12.67
CA ALA A 127 3.16 -12.47 11.76
C ALA A 127 4.27 -12.12 10.78
N THR A 128 5.04 -13.13 10.38
CA THR A 128 6.05 -13.02 9.33
C THR A 128 5.51 -13.65 8.05
N LEU A 129 5.38 -12.86 7.00
CA LEU A 129 5.13 -13.33 5.63
C LEU A 129 6.46 -13.79 5.06
N TYR A 130 6.46 -14.94 4.39
CA TYR A 130 7.64 -15.43 3.69
C TYR A 130 7.27 -15.91 2.28
N ASN A 131 8.06 -15.48 1.31
CA ASN A 131 7.93 -15.90 -0.08
C ASN A 131 9.24 -16.56 -0.54
N SER A 132 9.12 -17.76 -1.10
CA SER A 132 10.22 -18.55 -1.63
C SER A 132 9.78 -19.28 -2.88
N ASN A 133 10.71 -19.46 -3.82
CA ASN A 133 10.52 -20.34 -4.97
C ASN A 133 10.88 -21.81 -4.67
N VAL A 134 11.47 -22.08 -3.49
CA VAL A 134 11.88 -23.43 -3.05
C VAL A 134 10.85 -24.01 -2.07
N TYR A 135 10.32 -23.17 -1.18
CA TYR A 135 9.34 -23.57 -0.17
C TYR A 135 7.94 -23.07 -0.53
N ILE A 136 6.91 -23.76 -0.05
CA ILE A 136 5.53 -23.27 -0.16
C ILE A 136 5.44 -21.96 0.63
N PRO A 137 5.08 -20.83 0.01
CA PRO A 137 5.01 -19.54 0.67
C PRO A 137 3.86 -19.49 1.69
N GLY A 138 4.02 -18.66 2.72
CA GLY A 138 3.07 -18.67 3.83
C GLY A 138 3.33 -17.65 4.91
N TYR A 139 2.87 -17.99 6.11
CA TYR A 139 3.03 -17.22 7.32
C TYR A 139 3.74 -18.07 8.37
N ILE A 140 4.74 -17.49 9.03
CA ILE A 140 5.47 -18.07 10.16
C ILE A 140 5.49 -17.07 11.33
N ASP A 141 5.97 -17.53 12.48
CA ASP A 141 6.16 -16.71 13.70
C ASP A 141 4.90 -15.92 14.10
N ILE A 142 3.73 -16.56 13.96
CA ILE A 142 2.45 -15.94 14.27
C ILE A 142 2.26 -15.92 15.78
N THR A 143 2.08 -14.72 16.32
CA THR A 143 1.77 -14.50 17.74
C THR A 143 0.52 -13.65 17.85
N THR A 144 -0.37 -14.03 18.77
CA THR A 144 -1.58 -13.29 19.07
C THR A 144 -1.75 -13.14 20.57
N THR A 145 -2.27 -11.99 20.99
CA THR A 145 -2.75 -11.74 22.35
C THR A 145 -4.21 -11.30 22.31
N GLY A 146 -4.88 -11.34 23.45
CA GLY A 146 -6.28 -10.91 23.54
C GLY A 146 -7.30 -11.95 23.06
N PRO A 147 -8.53 -11.53 22.72
CA PRO A 147 -9.67 -12.41 22.45
C PRO A 147 -9.73 -12.92 21.00
N ILE A 148 -8.58 -13.17 20.37
CA ILE A 148 -8.50 -13.65 18.98
C ILE A 148 -7.61 -14.88 18.83
N THR A 149 -7.88 -15.66 17.79
CA THR A 149 -7.02 -16.75 17.31
C THR A 149 -6.76 -16.60 15.81
N THR A 150 -5.78 -17.34 15.30
CA THR A 150 -5.44 -17.34 13.87
C THR A 150 -5.42 -18.71 13.25
N ARG A 151 -5.73 -18.77 11.96
CA ARG A 151 -5.57 -19.96 11.12
C ARG A 151 -4.88 -19.59 9.82
N THR A 152 -3.86 -20.36 9.45
CA THR A 152 -3.21 -20.24 8.15
C THR A 152 -3.83 -21.18 7.12
N SER A 153 -3.73 -20.81 5.86
CA SER A 153 -4.02 -21.68 4.72
C SER A 153 -3.00 -21.42 3.63
N TYR A 154 -2.40 -22.50 3.12
CA TYR A 154 -1.36 -22.50 2.10
C TYR A 154 -1.57 -23.67 1.15
N SER A 155 -1.10 -23.54 -0.09
CA SER A 155 -1.17 -24.58 -1.11
C SER A 155 0.03 -24.47 -2.04
N PRO A 156 0.55 -25.59 -2.56
CA PRO A 156 1.61 -25.57 -3.58
C PRO A 156 1.10 -25.09 -4.95
N SER A 157 -0.23 -24.93 -5.14
CA SER A 157 -0.79 -24.45 -6.40
C SER A 157 -0.28 -23.04 -6.73
N PRO A 158 0.14 -22.76 -7.98
CA PRO A 158 0.58 -21.43 -8.38
C PRO A 158 -0.55 -20.39 -8.28
N ASP A 159 -1.81 -20.81 -8.41
CA ASP A 159 -2.98 -19.92 -8.34
C ASP A 159 -3.46 -19.66 -6.90
N PHE A 160 -2.78 -20.25 -5.90
CA PHE A 160 -3.17 -20.09 -4.51
C PHE A 160 -2.38 -18.96 -3.84
N TYR A 161 -3.12 -18.05 -3.23
CA TYR A 161 -2.55 -16.99 -2.41
C TYR A 161 -2.59 -17.40 -0.93
N PRO A 162 -1.44 -17.42 -0.22
CA PRO A 162 -1.42 -17.70 1.21
C PRO A 162 -2.38 -16.81 1.99
N GLN A 163 -3.07 -17.41 2.97
CA GLN A 163 -4.05 -16.70 3.79
C GLN A 163 -3.77 -16.87 5.28
N LEU A 164 -3.91 -15.78 6.01
CA LEU A 164 -4.00 -15.75 7.47
C LEU A 164 -5.39 -15.25 7.86
N THR A 165 -6.17 -16.10 8.52
CA THR A 165 -7.52 -15.76 8.99
C THR A 165 -7.50 -15.49 10.48
N ILE A 166 -7.93 -14.29 10.88
CA ILE A 166 -8.17 -13.89 12.28
C ILE A 166 -9.60 -14.29 12.64
N ARG A 167 -9.79 -14.84 13.84
CA ARG A 167 -11.06 -15.36 14.36
C ARG A 167 -11.23 -15.00 15.82
N ASP A 168 -12.46 -15.00 16.30
CA ASP A 168 -12.73 -14.94 17.73
C ASP A 168 -12.13 -16.18 18.42
N ALA A 169 -11.59 -15.99 19.63
CA ALA A 169 -11.02 -17.06 20.44
C ALA A 169 -12.09 -17.96 21.09
#